data_AF-A0A0F9GLZ5-F1
#
_entry.id   AF-A0A0F9GLZ5-F1
#
_cell.length_a   1.000
_cell.length_b   1.000
_cell.length_c   1.000
_cell.angle_alpha   90.00
_cell.angle_beta   90.00
_cell.angle_gamma   90.00
#
_symmetry.space_group_name_H-M   'P 1'
#
loop_
_entity.id
_entity.type
_entity.pdbx_description
1 polymer ?
#
loop_
_entity_poly.entity_id
_entity_poly.type
_entity_poly.pdbx_seq_one_letter_code
_entity_poly.pdbx_strand_id
1 'polypeptide(L)'
;MNKFEEEILRSKKNENKPETMEDGYTIGQLISAIMRMKTALEIKEFGVGYRAHLEALHTSESAAPVDEILKQNIGWCFGEGMAPEIVRMWQEGLGAFHPFGLDGKTQDEAFEAGMKYGAEMREREAKQG
;
A
#
# COMPACT_ATOMS: atom_id res chain seq x y z
N MET A 1 15.23 14.57 -10.89
CA MET A 1 14.56 13.34 -10.40
C MET A 1 13.87 13.74 -9.11
N ASN A 2 12.60 13.43 -8.96
CA ASN A 2 11.88 13.72 -7.72
C ASN A 2 12.05 12.57 -6.71
N LYS A 3 11.69 12.79 -5.44
CA LYS A 3 11.84 11.80 -4.36
C LYS A 3 11.14 10.46 -4.66
N PHE A 4 10.01 10.50 -5.38
CA PHE A 4 9.29 9.28 -5.79
C PHE A 4 10.13 8.45 -6.78
N GLU A 5 10.62 9.07 -7.85
CA GLU A 5 11.46 8.40 -8.85
C GLU A 5 12.75 7.86 -8.23
N GLU A 6 13.41 8.66 -7.39
CA GLU A 6 14.64 8.27 -6.68
C GLU A 6 14.43 7.00 -5.85
N GLU A 7 13.35 6.94 -5.06
CA GLU A 7 13.09 5.81 -4.19
C GLU A 7 12.57 4.58 -4.95
N ILE A 8 11.80 4.75 -6.02
CA ILE A 8 11.41 3.63 -6.89
C ILE A 8 12.63 3.02 -7.58
N LEU A 9 13.50 3.84 -8.17
CA LEU A 9 14.75 3.36 -8.79
C LEU A 9 15.71 2.73 -7.78
N ARG A 10 15.72 3.21 -6.54
CA ARG A 10 16.47 2.57 -5.45
C ARG A 10 15.91 1.19 -5.09
N SER A 11 14.59 1.00 -5.15
CA SER A 11 13.93 -0.30 -4.92
C SER A 11 14.15 -1.31 -6.06
N LYS A 12 14.52 -0.83 -7.25
CA LYS A 12 14.67 -1.58 -8.50
C LYS A 12 16.02 -2.30 -8.66
N LYS A 13 16.84 -2.36 -7.62
CA LYS A 13 18.27 -2.68 -7.73
C LYS A 13 18.52 -4.07 -8.35
N ASN A 14 19.06 -4.06 -9.57
CA ASN A 14 19.58 -5.22 -10.30
C ASN A 14 21.06 -4.97 -10.62
N GLU A 15 21.93 -5.91 -10.30
CA GLU A 15 23.39 -5.73 -10.44
C GLU A 15 23.87 -5.67 -11.91
N ASN A 16 23.02 -6.04 -12.87
CA ASN A 16 23.45 -6.26 -14.26
C ASN A 16 22.68 -5.45 -15.32
N LYS A 17 21.69 -4.63 -14.95
CA LYS A 17 20.96 -3.78 -15.90
C LYS A 17 20.53 -2.46 -15.24
N PRO A 18 20.79 -1.30 -15.87
CA PRO A 18 20.19 -0.05 -15.42
C PRO A 18 18.67 -0.11 -15.65
N GLU A 19 17.90 0.08 -14.58
CA GLU A 19 16.44 0.24 -14.66
C GLU A 19 16.08 1.72 -14.70
N THR A 20 15.01 2.04 -15.41
CA THR A 20 14.45 3.39 -15.56
C THR A 20 13.01 3.42 -15.05
N MET A 21 12.42 4.61 -14.96
CA MET A 21 10.99 4.73 -14.63
C MET A 21 10.08 4.24 -15.76
N GLU A 22 10.57 4.20 -17.01
CA GLU A 22 9.82 3.73 -18.18
C GLU A 22 9.54 2.22 -18.12
N ASP A 23 10.36 1.47 -17.39
CA ASP A 23 10.16 0.02 -17.15
C ASP A 23 8.96 -0.27 -16.20
N GLY A 24 8.24 0.76 -15.74
CA GLY A 24 7.16 0.64 -14.75
C GLY A 24 7.71 0.28 -13.36
N TYR A 25 6.85 0.02 -12.38
CA TYR A 25 7.29 -0.51 -11.07
C TYR A 25 6.26 -1.47 -10.50
N THR A 26 6.70 -2.38 -9.64
CA THR A 26 5.82 -3.33 -8.95
C THR A 26 5.30 -2.75 -7.64
N ILE A 27 4.20 -3.31 -7.13
CA ILE A 27 3.69 -2.95 -5.79
C ILE A 27 4.74 -3.21 -4.70
N GLY A 28 5.56 -4.25 -4.82
CA GLY A 28 6.66 -4.53 -3.89
C GLY A 28 7.74 -3.44 -3.89
N GLN A 29 8.03 -2.83 -5.04
CA GLN A 29 8.97 -1.71 -5.15
C GLN A 29 8.39 -0.42 -4.54
N LEU A 30 7.08 -0.19 -4.72
CA LEU A 30 6.36 0.91 -4.09
C LEU A 30 6.35 0.76 -2.55
N ILE A 31 6.00 -0.41 -2.03
CA ILE A 31 6.06 -0.73 -0.59
C ILE A 31 7.48 -0.51 -0.07
N SER A 32 8.50 -1.02 -0.78
CA SER A 32 9.90 -0.87 -0.37
C SER A 32 10.34 0.60 -0.31
N ALA A 33 9.86 1.44 -1.24
CA ALA A 33 10.11 2.89 -1.21
C ALA A 33 9.44 3.53 0.00
N ILE A 34 8.15 3.27 0.22
CA ILE A 34 7.33 3.75 1.35
C ILE A 34 8.01 3.44 2.69
N MET A 35 8.51 2.21 2.86
CA MET A 35 9.14 1.74 4.09
C MET A 35 10.47 2.45 4.44
N ARG A 36 11.12 3.12 3.48
CA ARG A 36 12.38 3.83 3.72
C ARG A 36 12.19 5.26 4.23
N MET A 37 11.01 5.86 4.05
CA MET A 37 10.74 7.19 4.53
C MET A 37 10.54 7.19 6.05
N LYS A 38 11.11 8.20 6.72
CA LYS A 38 11.12 8.29 8.19
C LYS A 38 10.65 9.64 8.71
N THR A 39 10.32 10.58 7.82
CA THR A 39 9.92 11.94 8.21
C THR A 39 8.72 12.43 7.41
N ALA A 40 7.98 13.37 7.99
CA ALA A 40 6.85 14.04 7.32
C ALA A 40 7.29 14.81 6.06
N LEU A 41 8.51 15.35 6.05
CA LEU A 41 9.06 16.03 4.87
C LEU A 41 9.24 15.05 3.71
N GLU A 42 9.87 13.90 3.96
CA GLU A 42 10.09 12.89 2.92
C GLU A 42 8.77 12.35 2.36
N ILE A 43 7.77 12.13 3.23
CA ILE A 43 6.43 11.71 2.81
C ILE A 43 5.78 12.75 1.90
N LYS A 44 5.89 14.02 2.26
CA LYS A 44 5.35 15.12 1.45
C LYS A 44 6.04 15.18 0.09
N GLU A 45 7.37 15.14 0.06
CA GLU A 45 8.15 15.16 -1.18
C GLU A 45 7.84 13.96 -2.08
N PHE A 46 7.73 12.77 -1.49
CA PHE A 46 7.35 11.56 -2.19
C PHE A 46 5.93 11.65 -2.73
N GLY A 47 4.96 12.12 -1.93
CA GLY A 47 3.57 12.29 -2.36
C GLY A 47 3.42 13.27 -3.52
N VAL A 48 4.13 14.40 -3.48
CA VAL A 48 4.16 15.37 -4.59
C VAL A 48 4.73 14.72 -5.86
N GLY A 49 5.84 13.99 -5.76
CA GLY A 49 6.43 13.29 -6.89
C GLY A 49 5.51 12.19 -7.45
N TYR A 50 4.85 11.43 -6.57
CA TYR A 50 3.96 10.36 -6.97
C TYR A 50 2.70 10.89 -7.65
N ARG A 51 2.12 11.99 -7.13
CA ARG A 51 1.01 12.70 -7.77
C ARG A 51 1.37 13.15 -9.18
N ALA A 52 2.51 13.83 -9.35
CA ALA A 52 2.96 14.28 -10.65
C ALA A 52 3.15 13.12 -11.65
N HIS A 53 3.66 11.98 -11.15
CA HIS A 53 3.77 10.76 -11.94
C HIS A 53 2.40 10.21 -12.37
N LEU A 54 1.41 10.14 -11.47
CA LEU A 54 0.05 9.71 -11.79
C LEU A 54 -0.65 10.65 -12.77
N GLU A 55 -0.45 11.96 -12.64
CA GLU A 55 -0.96 12.97 -13.58
C GLU A 55 -0.35 12.79 -14.99
N ALA A 56 0.94 12.45 -15.07
CA ALA A 56 1.64 12.23 -16.34
C ALA A 56 1.26 10.92 -17.05
N LEU A 57 0.76 9.91 -16.33
CA LEU A 57 0.38 8.62 -16.89
C LEU A 57 -0.86 8.66 -17.80
N HIS A 58 -1.54 9.81 -17.94
CA HIS A 58 -2.75 9.97 -18.76
C HIS A 58 -3.73 8.80 -18.56
N THR A 59 -4.19 8.60 -17.33
CA THR A 59 -5.18 7.58 -16.99
C THR A 59 -6.56 7.98 -17.52
N SER A 60 -6.71 8.04 -18.84
CA SER A 60 -7.97 8.30 -19.55
C SER A 60 -9.09 7.33 -19.17
N GLU A 61 -8.75 6.22 -18.51
CA GLU A 61 -9.68 5.19 -18.03
C GLU A 61 -9.85 5.17 -16.49
N SER A 62 -9.10 5.96 -15.72
CA SER A 62 -9.29 5.99 -14.27
C SER A 62 -10.53 6.79 -13.92
N ALA A 63 -11.54 6.12 -13.37
CA ALA A 63 -12.74 6.76 -12.87
C ALA A 63 -12.49 7.66 -11.63
N ALA A 64 -11.38 7.44 -10.91
CA ALA A 64 -11.05 8.16 -9.68
C ALA A 64 -10.10 9.35 -9.94
N PRO A 65 -10.26 10.47 -9.21
CA PRO A 65 -9.29 11.57 -9.20
C PRO A 65 -7.90 11.12 -8.71
N VAL A 66 -6.84 11.74 -9.23
CA VAL A 66 -5.45 11.38 -8.89
C VAL A 66 -5.19 11.40 -7.38
N ASP A 67 -5.71 12.38 -6.65
CA ASP A 67 -5.53 12.46 -5.20
C ASP A 67 -6.15 11.28 -4.45
N GLU A 68 -7.24 10.72 -4.98
CA GLU A 68 -7.87 9.53 -4.42
C GLU A 68 -7.06 8.27 -4.74
N ILE A 69 -6.60 8.12 -5.98
CA ILE A 69 -5.70 7.03 -6.40
C ILE A 69 -4.45 7.01 -5.53
N LEU A 70 -3.82 8.17 -5.32
CA LEU A 70 -2.63 8.29 -4.50
C LEU A 70 -2.90 7.81 -3.08
N LYS A 71 -3.95 8.33 -2.42
CA LYS A 71 -4.29 7.96 -1.04
C LYS A 71 -4.59 6.48 -0.90
N GLN A 72 -5.33 5.91 -1.86
CA GLN A 72 -5.68 4.49 -1.86
C GLN A 72 -4.46 3.62 -2.14
N ASN A 73 -3.63 3.92 -3.14
CA ASN A 73 -2.44 3.12 -3.48
C ASN A 73 -1.43 3.10 -2.33
N ILE A 74 -1.20 4.24 -1.68
CA ILE A 74 -0.40 4.29 -0.45
C ILE A 74 -1.10 3.51 0.67
N GLY A 75 -2.43 3.67 0.80
CA GLY A 75 -3.25 2.93 1.74
C GLY A 75 -3.14 1.41 1.62
N TRP A 76 -3.13 0.89 0.39
CA TRP A 76 -2.94 -0.52 0.06
C TRP A 76 -1.56 -1.07 0.42
N CYS A 77 -0.58 -0.18 0.64
CA CYS A 77 0.72 -0.58 1.13
C CYS A 77 0.72 -0.80 2.66
N PHE A 78 -0.36 -0.44 3.36
CA PHE A 78 -0.57 -0.76 4.76
C PHE A 78 -1.18 -2.17 4.86
N GLY A 79 -0.64 -3.02 5.73
CA GLY A 79 -1.14 -4.36 5.94
C GLY A 79 -0.86 -4.87 7.35
N GLU A 80 -1.36 -6.06 7.66
CA GLU A 80 -1.08 -6.74 8.93
C GLU A 80 0.44 -6.89 9.10
N GLY A 81 0.97 -6.34 10.21
CA GLY A 81 2.40 -6.36 10.53
C GLY A 81 3.16 -5.07 10.21
N MET A 82 2.54 -4.08 9.56
CA MET A 82 3.13 -2.74 9.48
C MET A 82 3.03 -2.03 10.85
N ALA A 83 4.12 -1.39 11.27
CA ALA A 83 4.14 -0.70 12.56
C ALA A 83 3.13 0.47 12.57
N PRO A 84 2.25 0.59 13.59
CA PRO A 84 1.18 1.59 13.63
C PRO A 84 1.67 3.04 13.47
N GLU A 85 2.84 3.35 14.01
CA GLU A 85 3.48 4.66 13.89
C GLU A 85 3.84 5.00 12.44
N ILE A 86 4.23 4.02 11.63
CA ILE A 86 4.53 4.23 10.22
C ILE A 86 3.22 4.49 9.46
N VAL A 87 2.19 3.69 9.71
CA VAL A 87 0.86 3.91 9.11
C VAL A 87 0.37 5.32 9.41
N ARG A 88 0.34 5.70 10.70
CA ARG A 88 -0.09 7.03 11.15
C ARG A 88 0.67 8.16 10.49
N MET A 89 1.98 8.02 10.34
CA MET A 89 2.83 9.03 9.68
C MET A 89 2.37 9.31 8.24
N TRP A 90 1.97 8.27 7.50
CA TRP A 90 1.45 8.41 6.13
C TRP A 90 0.01 8.92 6.09
N GLN A 91 -0.82 8.55 7.07
CA GLN A 91 -2.17 9.14 7.20
C GLN A 91 -2.10 10.64 7.48
N GLU A 92 -1.21 11.08 8.37
CA GLU A 92 -1.03 12.50 8.70
C GLU A 92 -0.38 13.27 7.54
N GLY A 93 0.58 12.66 6.84
CA GLY A 93 1.33 13.32 5.77
C GLY A 93 0.54 13.51 4.46
N LEU A 94 -0.28 12.53 4.07
CA LEU A 94 -0.97 12.53 2.77
C LEU A 94 -2.48 12.25 2.86
N GLY A 95 -3.01 11.99 4.06
CA GLY A 95 -4.39 11.52 4.21
C GLY A 95 -4.59 10.12 3.64
N ALA A 96 -3.55 9.30 3.60
CA ALA A 96 -3.64 7.92 3.11
C ALA A 96 -4.55 7.09 4.03
N PHE A 97 -5.32 6.18 3.45
CA PHE A 97 -6.19 5.28 4.20
C PHE A 97 -6.30 3.95 3.47
N HIS A 98 -6.30 2.86 4.22
CA HIS A 98 -6.56 1.55 3.64
C HIS A 98 -8.04 1.50 3.20
N PRO A 99 -8.34 1.15 1.94
CA PRO A 99 -9.70 1.24 1.41
C PRO A 99 -10.72 0.31 2.10
N PHE A 100 -10.26 -0.68 2.87
CA PHE A 100 -11.12 -1.55 3.68
C PHE A 100 -11.07 -1.25 5.19
N GLY A 101 -10.52 -0.09 5.58
CA GLY A 101 -10.26 0.24 6.97
C GLY A 101 -8.93 -0.32 7.49
N LEU A 102 -8.47 0.24 8.61
CA LEU A 102 -7.28 -0.20 9.34
C LEU A 102 -7.61 -1.14 10.50
N ASP A 103 -8.89 -1.44 10.71
CA ASP A 103 -9.38 -2.40 11.70
C ASP A 103 -9.06 -3.82 11.22
N GLY A 104 -7.76 -4.11 11.11
CA GLY A 104 -7.28 -5.48 11.18
C GLY A 104 -7.81 -6.05 12.48
N LYS A 105 -8.48 -7.20 12.40
CA LYS A 105 -8.95 -7.90 13.59
C LYS A 105 -7.77 -8.01 14.54
N THR A 106 -7.99 -7.67 15.81
CA THR A 106 -7.05 -8.06 16.85
C THR A 106 -6.77 -9.55 16.76
N GLN A 107 -5.63 -10.00 17.27
CA GLN A 107 -5.28 -11.42 17.22
C GLN A 107 -6.40 -12.30 17.79
N ASP A 108 -7.09 -11.83 18.83
CA ASP A 108 -8.23 -12.49 19.44
C ASP A 108 -9.46 -12.49 18.53
N GLU A 109 -9.81 -11.36 17.90
CA GLU A 109 -10.92 -11.30 16.91
C GLU A 109 -10.65 -12.16 15.67
N ALA A 110 -9.40 -12.25 15.23
CA ALA A 110 -8.97 -13.10 14.13
C ALA A 110 -9.10 -14.59 14.51
N PHE A 111 -8.68 -14.94 15.74
CA PHE A 111 -8.79 -16.28 16.28
C PHE A 111 -10.25 -16.71 16.47
N GLU A 112 -11.08 -15.85 17.07
CA GLU A 112 -12.52 -16.11 17.25
C GLU A 112 -13.24 -16.26 15.91
N ALA A 113 -12.95 -15.40 14.94
CA ALA A 113 -13.50 -15.53 13.59
C ALA A 113 -13.08 -16.85 12.92
N GLY A 114 -11.83 -17.28 13.10
CA GLY A 114 -11.34 -18.56 12.60
C GLY A 114 -12.04 -19.75 13.25
N MET A 115 -12.23 -19.71 14.57
CA MET A 115 -12.95 -20.75 15.32
C MET A 115 -14.41 -20.86 14.88
N LYS A 116 -15.09 -19.73 14.73
CA LYS A 116 -16.47 -19.65 14.25
C LYS A 116 -16.61 -20.23 12.84
N TYR A 117 -15.76 -19.80 11.91
CA TYR A 117 -15.76 -20.33 10.54
C TYR A 117 -15.52 -21.84 10.51
N GLY A 118 -14.55 -22.32 11.30
CA GLY A 118 -14.29 -23.76 11.42
C GLY A 118 -15.50 -24.55 11.95
N ALA A 119 -16.27 -24.00 12.89
CA ALA A 119 -17.48 -24.62 13.39
C ALA A 119 -18.59 -24.66 12.34
N GLU A 120 -18.80 -23.57 11.60
CA GLU A 120 -19.79 -23.47 10.52
C GLU A 120 -19.49 -24.44 9.37
N MET A 121 -18.21 -24.63 9.02
CA MET A 121 -17.80 -25.58 7.99
C MET A 121 -18.06 -27.03 8.41
N ARG A 122 -17.73 -27.40 9.66
CA ARG A 122 -18.04 -28.73 10.20
C ARG A 122 -19.54 -29.01 10.25
N GLU A 123 -20.35 -28.01 10.58
CA GLU A 123 -21.82 -28.13 10.54
C GLU A 123 -22.35 -28.32 9.12
N ARG A 124 -21.77 -27.65 8.12
CA ARG A 124 -22.16 -27.83 6.71
C ARG A 124 -21.79 -29.23 6.21
N GLU A 125 -20.61 -29.73 6.55
CA GLU A 125 -20.17 -31.08 6.18
C GLU A 125 -21.05 -32.14 6.84
N ALA A 126 -21.42 -31.96 8.11
CA ALA A 126 -22.32 -32.87 8.84
C ALA A 126 -23.77 -32.89 8.31
N LYS A 127 -24.21 -31.83 7.61
CA LYS A 127 -25.55 -31.75 6.99
C LYS A 127 -25.58 -32.30 5.55
N GLN A 128 -24.42 -32.61 4.96
CA GLN A 128 -24.30 -33.09 3.58
C GLN A 128 -23.88 -34.57 3.48
N GLY A 129 -23.47 -35.20 4.59
CA GLY A 129 -23.24 -36.64 4.70
C GLY A 129 -24.47 -37.38 5.25
#